data_AF-A0A1Y1KJD7-F1
#
_entry.id   AF-A0A1Y1KJD7-F1
#
_cell.length_a   1.000
_cell.length_b   1.000
_cell.length_c   1.000
_cell.angle_alpha   90.00
_cell.angle_beta   90.00
_cell.angle_gamma   90.00
#
_symmetry.space_group_name_H-M   'P 1'
#
loop_
_entity.id
_entity.type
_entity.pdbx_description
1 polymer ?
#
loop_
_entity_poly.entity_id
_entity_poly.type
_entity_poly.pdbx_seq_one_letter_code
_entity_poly.pdbx_strand_id
1 'polypeptide(L)'
;IIAPSLIKSKVTDFFLQLIRENMLYRLESNIVRDDIVGLLSKYVQSGRKETSLNAGGVCDMTIEEVTAGAGTFLIAGFQTVAYTITTAAYELALNPEIQEKVCTEIEEVLNEYDGELTFEAINSMNYIENVIFEALRIHLVFSIIDRRCTKNYTIEPVHPGEKPVHLKEGDCVWIPAGPIHHDPKHYPNPQKFDPDRFGKNKPFSLMPFGIGPKSCLGVRFAMLECKLILVEILRSFDIVPVKKTISSLPTFKDTSFGLSRKTLSTNFK
;
A
#
# COMPACT_ATOMS: atom_id res chain seq x y z
N ILE A 1 -1.71 5.28 -14.02
CA ILE A 1 -0.24 5.35 -13.78
C ILE A 1 0.00 6.74 -13.22
N ILE A 2 0.62 6.84 -12.04
CA ILE A 2 0.91 8.14 -11.40
C ILE A 2 1.64 8.99 -12.45
N ALA A 3 1.06 10.13 -12.81
CA ALA A 3 1.65 10.99 -13.83
C ALA A 3 3.05 11.40 -13.36
N PRO A 4 4.11 11.14 -14.15
CA PRO A 4 5.49 11.55 -13.83
C PRO A 4 5.63 13.06 -13.57
N SER A 5 4.63 13.85 -13.96
CA SER A 5 4.56 15.31 -13.77
C SER A 5 4.50 15.78 -12.32
N LEU A 6 4.27 14.89 -11.34
CA LEU A 6 4.18 15.24 -9.92
C LEU A 6 5.52 15.15 -9.17
N ILE A 7 6.54 14.54 -9.78
CA ILE A 7 7.89 14.40 -9.21
C ILE A 7 8.85 15.26 -10.04
N LYS A 8 9.79 15.97 -9.38
CA LYS A 8 10.78 16.80 -10.08
C LYS A 8 11.56 15.93 -11.07
N SER A 9 11.67 16.38 -12.33
CA SER A 9 12.28 15.63 -13.42
C SER A 9 13.62 15.01 -13.04
N LYS A 10 14.51 15.78 -12.39
CA LYS A 10 15.83 15.30 -11.93
C LYS A 10 15.80 14.03 -11.07
N VAL A 11 14.80 13.88 -10.21
CA VAL A 11 14.68 12.70 -9.31
C VAL A 11 14.20 11.49 -10.12
N THR A 12 13.20 11.70 -10.97
CA THR A 12 12.71 10.67 -11.90
C THR A 12 13.82 10.21 -12.83
N ASP A 13 14.57 11.14 -13.42
CA ASP A 13 15.68 10.86 -14.33
C ASP A 13 16.78 10.05 -13.63
N PHE A 14 17.14 10.41 -12.39
CA PHE A 14 18.12 9.66 -11.60
C PHE A 14 17.71 8.20 -11.39
N PHE A 15 16.48 7.94 -10.95
CA PHE A 15 16.03 6.58 -10.68
C PHE A 15 15.86 5.75 -11.96
N LEU A 16 15.36 6.36 -13.04
CA LEU A 16 15.27 5.69 -14.33
C LEU A 16 16.67 5.36 -14.86
N GLN A 17 17.63 6.28 -14.75
CA GLN A 17 19.00 6.04 -15.15
C GLN A 17 19.64 4.91 -14.33
N LEU A 18 19.46 4.91 -13.00
CA LEU A 18 19.98 3.85 -12.13
C LEU A 18 19.43 2.47 -12.51
N ILE A 19 18.12 2.37 -12.75
CA ILE A 19 17.48 1.11 -13.16
C ILE A 19 18.01 0.67 -14.52
N ARG A 20 18.12 1.59 -15.48
CA ARG A 20 18.64 1.31 -16.82
C ARG A 20 20.07 0.79 -16.77
N GLU A 21 20.95 1.48 -16.04
CA GLU A 21 22.36 1.09 -15.89
C GLU A 21 22.48 -0.26 -15.20
N ASN A 22 21.70 -0.52 -14.15
CA ASN A 22 21.70 -1.81 -13.46
C ASN A 22 21.20 -2.94 -14.36
N MET A 23 20.17 -2.69 -15.18
CA MET A 23 19.68 -3.64 -16.17
C MET A 23 20.74 -3.97 -17.23
N LEU A 24 21.34 -2.94 -17.85
CA LEU A 24 22.38 -3.11 -18.86
C LEU A 24 23.58 -3.87 -18.31
N TYR A 25 24.05 -3.49 -17.12
CA TYR A 25 25.14 -4.18 -16.45
C TYR A 25 24.84 -5.68 -16.21
N ARG A 26 23.62 -6.01 -15.77
CA ARG A 26 23.21 -7.41 -15.57
C ARG A 26 23.15 -8.19 -16.87
N LEU A 27 22.66 -7.57 -17.96
CA LEU A 27 22.58 -8.18 -19.28
C LEU A 27 23.98 -8.45 -19.84
N GLU A 28 24.88 -7.46 -19.79
CA GLU A 28 26.26 -7.57 -20.25
C GLU A 28 27.07 -8.59 -19.43
N SER A 29 26.82 -8.64 -18.12
CA SER A 29 27.55 -9.52 -17.19
C SER A 29 26.91 -10.90 -17.03
N ASN A 30 25.83 -11.23 -17.76
CA ASN A 30 25.05 -12.46 -17.62
C ASN A 30 24.60 -12.77 -16.17
N ILE A 31 24.28 -11.73 -15.39
CA ILE A 31 23.82 -11.87 -14.01
C ILE A 31 22.32 -12.16 -14.01
N VAL A 32 21.95 -13.35 -13.54
CA VAL A 32 20.54 -13.76 -13.37
C VAL A 32 20.16 -13.64 -11.89
N ARG A 33 19.07 -12.93 -11.62
CA ARG A 33 18.43 -12.85 -10.29
C ARG A 33 16.93 -13.03 -10.45
N ASP A 34 16.31 -13.64 -9.45
CA ASP A 34 14.85 -13.79 -9.38
C ASP A 34 14.23 -12.61 -8.62
N ASP A 35 14.39 -11.42 -9.21
CA ASP A 35 13.78 -10.16 -8.75
C ASP A 35 13.01 -9.48 -9.90
N ILE A 36 12.34 -8.36 -9.62
CA ILE A 36 11.53 -7.63 -10.63
C ILE A 36 12.39 -7.26 -11.85
N VAL A 37 13.64 -6.83 -11.62
CA VAL A 37 14.56 -6.44 -12.69
C VAL A 37 14.95 -7.65 -13.53
N GLY A 38 15.24 -8.79 -12.91
CA GLY A 38 15.55 -10.04 -13.59
C GLY A 38 14.36 -10.62 -14.36
N LEU A 39 13.15 -10.55 -13.81
CA LEU A 39 11.92 -10.96 -14.51
C LEU A 39 11.71 -10.11 -15.76
N LEU A 40 11.87 -8.80 -15.64
CA LEU A 40 11.73 -7.86 -16.73
C LEU A 40 12.85 -8.02 -17.78
N SER A 41 14.09 -8.26 -17.37
CA SER A 41 15.20 -8.58 -18.29
C SER A 41 14.96 -9.88 -19.06
N LYS A 42 14.46 -10.93 -18.39
CA LYS A 42 14.05 -12.19 -19.05
C LYS A 42 12.94 -11.95 -20.07
N TYR A 43 11.98 -11.09 -19.75
CA TYR A 43 10.92 -10.69 -20.69
C TYR A 43 11.51 -10.04 -21.96
N VAL A 44 12.37 -9.03 -21.80
CA VAL A 44 13.06 -8.35 -22.92
C VAL A 44 13.91 -9.33 -23.76
N GLN A 45 14.68 -10.21 -23.12
CA GLN A 45 15.53 -11.19 -23.81
C GLN A 45 14.74 -12.27 -24.54
N SER A 46 13.55 -12.63 -24.05
CA SER A 46 12.78 -13.74 -24.61
C SER A 46 12.21 -13.46 -26.00
N GLY A 47 12.08 -12.19 -26.42
CA GLY A 47 11.49 -11.81 -27.71
C GLY A 47 10.13 -12.44 -28.01
N ARG A 48 9.42 -12.96 -27.00
CA ARG A 48 8.27 -13.86 -27.20
C ARG A 48 7.01 -13.09 -27.57
N LYS A 49 6.72 -13.14 -28.87
CA LYS A 49 5.40 -13.31 -29.47
C LYS A 49 4.95 -14.77 -29.28
N GLU A 50 4.18 -15.11 -28.25
CA GLU A 50 3.32 -16.32 -28.18
C GLU A 50 2.45 -16.23 -26.90
N THR A 51 1.23 -15.71 -26.99
CA THR A 51 -0.07 -16.35 -27.30
C THR A 51 -0.88 -16.74 -26.05
N SER A 52 -2.08 -16.13 -25.99
CA SER A 52 -3.24 -16.46 -25.16
C SER A 52 -3.23 -16.10 -23.67
N LEU A 53 -3.44 -14.82 -23.39
CA LEU A 53 -4.63 -14.46 -22.62
C LEU A 53 -5.47 -13.54 -23.50
N ASN A 54 -6.62 -14.04 -23.92
CA ASN A 54 -7.56 -13.32 -24.78
C ASN A 54 -8.05 -12.03 -24.10
N ALA A 55 -7.37 -10.91 -24.35
CA ALA A 55 -7.91 -9.56 -24.44
C ALA A 55 -6.77 -8.52 -24.60
N GLY A 56 -6.45 -8.16 -25.84
CA GLY A 56 -5.89 -6.84 -26.18
C GLY A 56 -4.38 -6.65 -26.06
N GLY A 57 -3.66 -6.86 -27.17
CA GLY A 57 -2.42 -6.16 -27.53
C GLY A 57 -1.16 -6.53 -26.74
N VAL A 58 -0.35 -7.45 -27.28
CA VAL A 58 1.02 -7.70 -26.81
C VAL A 58 1.91 -6.55 -27.31
N CYS A 59 2.48 -5.76 -26.40
CA CYS A 59 3.44 -4.72 -26.74
C CYS A 59 4.87 -5.29 -26.57
N ASP A 60 5.68 -5.23 -27.63
CA ASP A 60 7.14 -5.39 -27.52
C ASP A 60 7.63 -4.26 -26.61
N MET A 61 7.95 -4.57 -25.34
CA MET A 61 8.38 -3.53 -24.40
C MET A 61 9.86 -3.19 -24.60
N THR A 62 10.15 -1.91 -24.84
CA THR A 62 11.53 -1.42 -24.93
C THR A 62 12.21 -1.42 -23.56
N ILE A 63 13.55 -1.33 -23.54
CA ILE A 63 14.31 -1.15 -22.28
C ILE A 63 13.80 0.09 -21.53
N GLU A 64 13.42 1.13 -22.25
CA GLU A 64 12.83 2.35 -21.70
C GLU A 64 11.49 2.09 -21.00
N GLU A 65 10.58 1.33 -21.62
CA GLU A 65 9.28 0.98 -21.03
C GLU A 65 9.43 0.09 -19.81
N VAL A 66 10.36 -0.85 -19.86
CA VAL A 66 10.70 -1.73 -18.74
C VAL A 66 11.31 -0.95 -17.57
N THR A 67 12.23 -0.02 -17.88
CA THR A 67 12.84 0.88 -16.90
C THR A 67 11.78 1.76 -16.24
N ALA A 68 10.85 2.31 -17.02
CA ALA A 68 9.72 3.10 -16.53
C ALA A 68 8.77 2.27 -15.65
N GLY A 69 8.51 1.01 -16.02
CA GLY A 69 7.74 0.06 -15.22
C GLY A 69 8.38 -0.19 -13.85
N ALA A 70 9.67 -0.52 -13.83
CA ALA A 70 10.44 -0.71 -12.59
C ALA A 70 10.51 0.56 -11.74
N GLY A 71 10.68 1.74 -12.36
CA GLY A 71 10.64 3.03 -11.67
C GLY A 71 9.28 3.29 -11.01
N THR A 72 8.19 2.90 -11.67
CA THR A 72 6.83 2.98 -11.11
C THR A 72 6.69 2.11 -9.87
N PHE A 73 7.21 0.87 -9.88
CA PHE A 73 7.21 -0.01 -8.70
C PHE A 73 7.97 0.60 -7.51
N LEU A 74 9.15 1.17 -7.76
CA LEU A 74 9.96 1.78 -6.72
C LEU A 74 9.23 2.95 -6.04
N ILE A 75 8.69 3.87 -6.83
CA ILE A 75 8.01 5.06 -6.31
C ILE A 75 6.70 4.68 -5.60
N ALA A 76 5.88 3.85 -6.24
CA ALA A 76 4.59 3.44 -5.69
C ALA A 76 4.73 2.57 -4.44
N GLY A 77 5.76 1.71 -4.39
CA GLY A 77 6.02 0.81 -3.26
C GLY A 77 6.68 1.51 -2.07
N PHE A 78 7.66 2.38 -2.30
CA PHE A 78 8.45 2.95 -1.20
C PHE A 78 7.65 3.94 -0.34
N GLN A 79 7.06 4.97 -0.95
CA GLN A 79 6.45 6.06 -0.18
C GLN A 79 5.21 5.61 0.59
N THR A 80 4.40 4.73 -0.02
CA THR A 80 3.16 4.24 0.58
C THR A 80 3.44 3.33 1.78
N VAL A 81 4.40 2.42 1.67
CA VAL A 81 4.82 1.53 2.75
C VAL A 81 5.46 2.30 3.88
N ALA A 82 6.40 3.20 3.59
CA ALA A 82 7.06 4.03 4.61
C ALA A 82 6.05 4.85 5.42
N TYR A 83 5.07 5.46 4.74
CA TYR A 83 3.99 6.17 5.42
C TYR A 83 3.14 5.25 6.30
N THR A 84 2.76 4.09 5.78
CA THR A 84 1.96 3.09 6.50
C THR A 84 2.66 2.64 7.78
N ILE A 85 3.94 2.24 7.69
CA ILE A 85 4.75 1.83 8.85
C ILE A 85 4.83 2.96 9.87
N THR A 86 5.09 4.19 9.42
CA THR A 86 5.25 5.33 10.32
C THR A 86 3.94 5.66 11.05
N THR A 87 2.81 5.61 10.36
CA THR A 87 1.49 5.85 10.98
C THR A 87 1.05 4.71 11.89
N ALA A 88 1.34 3.45 11.54
CA ALA A 88 1.10 2.31 12.42
C ALA A 88 1.96 2.39 13.70
N ALA A 89 3.26 2.71 13.57
CA ALA A 89 4.15 2.91 14.71
C ALA A 89 3.70 4.09 15.60
N TYR A 90 3.20 5.17 14.99
CA TYR A 90 2.62 6.30 15.72
C TYR A 90 1.40 5.87 16.54
N GLU A 91 0.46 5.14 15.94
CA GLU A 91 -0.72 4.65 16.65
C GLU A 91 -0.36 3.65 17.75
N LEU A 92 0.59 2.74 17.51
CA LEU A 92 1.09 1.82 18.54
C LEU A 92 1.72 2.55 19.72
N ALA A 93 2.47 3.64 19.47
CA ALA A 93 3.04 4.45 20.53
C ALA A 93 1.97 5.14 21.40
N LEU A 94 0.85 5.54 20.81
CA LEU A 94 -0.24 6.21 21.52
C LEU A 94 -1.22 5.24 22.20
N ASN A 95 -1.21 3.97 21.81
CA ASN A 95 -2.11 2.94 22.33
C ASN A 95 -1.27 1.75 22.88
N PRO A 96 -0.63 1.91 24.05
CA PRO A 96 0.28 0.89 24.61
C PRO A 96 -0.39 -0.47 24.82
N GLU A 97 -1.68 -0.50 25.14
CA GLU A 97 -2.46 -1.73 25.29
C GLU A 97 -2.62 -2.50 23.96
N ILE A 98 -2.65 -1.79 22.84
CA ILE A 98 -2.66 -2.41 21.50
C ILE A 98 -1.25 -2.90 21.15
N GLN A 99 -0.22 -2.12 21.49
CA GLN A 99 1.17 -2.52 21.30
C GLN A 99 1.51 -3.79 22.09
N GLU A 100 1.07 -3.90 23.34
CA GLU A 100 1.23 -5.09 24.17
C GLU A 100 0.62 -6.33 23.50
N LYS A 101 -0.61 -6.24 22.98
CA LYS A 101 -1.24 -7.33 22.22
C LYS A 101 -0.43 -7.74 20.99
N VAL A 102 0.19 -6.79 20.27
CA VAL A 102 1.06 -7.11 19.14
C VAL A 102 2.33 -7.82 19.62
N CYS A 103 2.97 -7.35 20.69
CA CYS A 103 4.15 -8.00 21.25
C CYS A 103 3.82 -9.43 21.73
N THR A 104 2.68 -9.63 22.39
CA THR A 104 2.19 -10.98 22.76
C THR A 104 2.00 -11.86 21.52
N GLU A 105 1.34 -11.38 20.47
CA GLU A 105 1.20 -12.15 19.22
C GLU A 105 2.57 -12.52 18.61
N ILE A 106 3.53 -11.58 18.61
CA ILE A 106 4.88 -11.83 18.09
C ILE A 106 5.57 -12.94 18.89
N GLU A 107 5.52 -12.88 20.22
CA GLU A 107 6.11 -13.89 21.09
C GLU A 107 5.46 -15.27 20.89
N GLU A 108 4.13 -15.33 20.86
CA GLU A 108 3.37 -16.55 20.65
C GLU A 108 3.73 -17.21 19.30
N VAL A 109 3.70 -16.43 18.22
CA VAL A 109 4.03 -16.94 16.87
C VAL A 109 5.50 -17.35 16.81
N LEU A 110 6.44 -16.58 17.35
CA LEU A 110 7.85 -17.00 17.33
C LEU A 110 8.07 -18.30 18.10
N ASN A 111 7.38 -18.52 19.22
CA ASN A 111 7.45 -19.79 19.94
C ASN A 111 6.91 -20.97 19.12
N GLU A 112 5.90 -20.77 18.27
CA GLU A 112 5.39 -21.79 17.35
C GLU A 112 6.36 -22.13 16.19
N TYR A 113 7.25 -21.19 15.84
CA TYR A 113 8.18 -21.29 14.72
C TYR A 113 9.65 -21.35 15.19
N ASP A 114 9.91 -21.99 16.34
CA ASP A 114 11.26 -22.24 16.89
C ASP A 114 12.12 -20.97 17.10
N GLY A 115 11.49 -19.82 17.33
CA GLY A 115 12.14 -18.52 17.49
C GLY A 115 12.55 -17.84 16.18
N GLU A 116 12.23 -18.44 15.04
CA GLU A 116 12.67 -17.98 13.72
C GLU A 116 11.61 -17.14 13.01
N LEU A 117 12.05 -16.00 12.48
CA LEU A 117 11.18 -15.10 11.72
C LEU A 117 11.08 -15.52 10.25
N THR A 118 10.37 -16.63 10.02
CA THR A 118 10.13 -17.19 8.68
C THR A 118 9.04 -16.44 7.91
N PHE A 119 8.93 -16.69 6.60
CA PHE A 119 7.84 -16.15 5.78
C PHE A 119 6.47 -16.63 6.29
N GLU A 120 6.39 -17.89 6.72
CA GLU A 120 5.21 -18.51 7.27
C GLU A 120 4.83 -17.88 8.62
N ALA A 121 5.81 -17.65 9.51
CA ALA A 121 5.61 -16.97 10.79
C ALA A 121 5.08 -15.55 10.59
N ILE A 122 5.70 -14.76 9.72
CA ILE A 122 5.19 -13.40 9.44
C ILE A 122 3.77 -13.47 8.89
N ASN A 123 3.44 -14.42 8.01
CA ASN A 123 2.09 -14.50 7.45
C ASN A 123 1.02 -14.97 8.45
N SER A 124 1.39 -15.70 9.50
CA SER A 124 0.43 -16.19 10.51
C SER A 124 0.00 -15.11 11.52
N MET A 125 0.79 -14.03 11.69
CA MET A 125 0.47 -12.91 12.60
C MET A 125 -0.72 -12.08 12.09
N ASN A 126 -1.91 -12.23 12.67
CA ASN A 126 -3.15 -11.61 12.18
C ASN A 126 -3.46 -10.26 12.85
N TYR A 127 -3.10 -10.10 14.12
CA TYR A 127 -3.40 -8.91 14.90
C TYR A 127 -2.57 -7.71 14.45
N ILE A 128 -1.27 -7.90 14.20
CA ILE A 128 -0.43 -6.85 13.60
C ILE A 128 -0.90 -6.47 12.19
N GLU A 129 -1.45 -7.44 11.43
CA GLU A 129 -2.10 -7.13 10.15
C GLU A 129 -3.33 -6.23 10.37
N ASN A 130 -4.16 -6.52 11.37
CA ASN A 130 -5.31 -5.67 11.73
C ASN A 130 -4.87 -4.25 12.15
N VAL A 131 -3.76 -4.13 12.89
CA VAL A 131 -3.15 -2.83 13.25
C VAL A 131 -2.78 -2.05 11.98
N ILE A 132 -2.12 -2.70 11.02
CA ILE A 132 -1.76 -2.07 9.74
C ILE A 132 -3.01 -1.63 8.97
N PHE A 133 -4.05 -2.47 8.92
CA PHE A 133 -5.31 -2.11 8.26
C PHE A 133 -6.05 -0.97 8.95
N GLU A 134 -6.02 -0.89 10.28
CA GLU A 134 -6.62 0.23 11.01
C GLU A 134 -5.83 1.52 10.77
N ALA A 135 -4.50 1.43 10.72
CA ALA A 135 -3.65 2.58 10.36
C ALA A 135 -3.96 3.06 8.95
N LEU A 136 -4.11 2.15 7.99
CA LEU A 136 -4.53 2.47 6.61
C LEU A 136 -5.96 3.02 6.50
N ARG A 137 -6.86 2.69 7.43
CA ARG A 137 -8.22 3.22 7.48
C ARG A 137 -8.22 4.68 7.94
N ILE A 138 -7.53 4.96 9.04
CA ILE A 138 -7.48 6.31 9.64
C ILE A 138 -6.57 7.23 8.80
N HIS A 139 -5.38 6.75 8.49
CA HIS A 139 -4.33 7.48 7.77
C HIS A 139 -4.24 7.00 6.33
N LEU A 140 -5.34 7.13 5.59
CA LEU A 140 -5.39 6.65 4.21
C LEU A 140 -4.52 7.50 3.28
N VAL A 141 -3.54 6.89 2.61
CA VAL A 141 -2.63 7.58 1.66
C VAL A 141 -3.38 8.19 0.48
N PHE A 142 -4.31 7.45 -0.12
CA PHE A 142 -5.10 7.91 -1.26
C PHE A 142 -6.60 7.90 -0.93
N SER A 143 -7.13 9.08 -0.58
CA SER A 143 -8.50 9.22 -0.08
C SER A 143 -9.62 9.16 -1.14
N ILE A 144 -9.27 9.17 -2.44
CA ILE A 144 -10.23 9.12 -3.55
C ILE A 144 -9.80 8.01 -4.50
N ILE A 145 -10.77 7.20 -4.93
CA ILE A 145 -10.61 6.19 -5.97
C ILE A 145 -11.47 6.60 -7.15
N ASP A 146 -10.89 6.69 -8.35
CA ASP A 146 -11.64 7.06 -9.55
C ASP A 146 -11.97 5.87 -10.45
N ARG A 147 -13.09 5.96 -11.18
CA ARG A 147 -13.49 5.05 -12.24
C ARG A 147 -13.89 5.85 -13.46
N ARG A 148 -13.59 5.33 -14.65
CA ARG A 148 -14.08 5.90 -15.91
C ARG A 148 -15.16 5.00 -16.50
N CYS A 149 -16.31 5.58 -16.80
CA CYS A 149 -17.39 4.89 -17.47
C CYS A 149 -16.97 4.57 -18.91
N THR A 150 -16.97 3.28 -19.28
CA THR A 150 -16.50 2.81 -20.60
C THR A 150 -17.63 2.61 -21.62
N LYS A 151 -18.88 2.72 -21.19
CA LYS A 151 -20.09 2.67 -22.01
C LYS A 151 -21.23 3.26 -21.21
N ASN A 152 -22.26 3.77 -21.87
CA ASN A 152 -23.46 4.25 -21.19
C ASN A 152 -23.99 3.18 -20.22
N TYR A 153 -24.17 3.57 -18.95
CA TYR A 153 -24.51 2.66 -17.87
C TYR A 153 -25.41 3.36 -16.87
N THR A 154 -26.42 2.65 -16.35
CA THR A 154 -27.26 3.16 -15.27
C THR A 154 -26.92 2.41 -13.99
N ILE A 155 -26.56 3.14 -12.94
CA ILE A 155 -26.54 2.58 -11.59
C ILE A 155 -27.98 2.61 -11.11
N GLU A 156 -28.58 1.43 -11.03
CA GLU A 156 -29.95 1.26 -10.54
C GLU A 156 -30.04 1.51 -9.03
N PRO A 157 -31.15 2.10 -8.54
CA PRO A 157 -31.36 2.31 -7.11
C PRO A 157 -31.46 0.97 -6.37
N VAL A 158 -30.78 0.86 -5.23
CA VAL A 158 -30.78 -0.36 -4.39
C VAL A 158 -31.58 -0.13 -3.10
N HIS A 159 -31.64 1.12 -2.62
CA HIS A 159 -32.35 1.49 -1.40
C HIS A 159 -33.59 2.36 -1.66
N PRO A 160 -34.61 2.31 -0.78
CA PRO A 160 -35.80 3.16 -0.90
C PRO A 160 -35.44 4.65 -0.95
N GLY A 161 -35.99 5.36 -1.93
CA GLY A 161 -35.77 6.79 -2.12
C GLY A 161 -34.56 7.15 -2.99
N GLU A 162 -33.75 6.17 -3.40
CA GLU A 162 -32.69 6.39 -4.39
C GLU A 162 -33.28 6.57 -5.80
N LYS A 163 -32.57 7.35 -6.61
CA LYS A 163 -32.89 7.55 -8.03
C LYS A 163 -31.79 6.89 -8.87
N PRO A 164 -32.12 6.36 -10.07
CA PRO A 164 -31.12 5.84 -10.98
C PRO A 164 -30.11 6.94 -11.33
N VAL A 165 -28.83 6.56 -11.37
CA VAL A 165 -27.74 7.45 -11.82
C VAL A 165 -27.33 7.03 -13.21
N HIS A 166 -27.63 7.88 -14.19
CA HIS A 166 -27.27 7.65 -15.59
C HIS A 166 -25.87 8.18 -15.87
N LEU A 167 -24.94 7.28 -16.17
CA LEU A 167 -23.57 7.58 -16.57
C LEU A 167 -23.44 7.46 -18.09
N LYS A 168 -22.79 8.44 -18.69
CA LYS A 168 -22.39 8.41 -20.10
C LYS A 168 -20.98 7.87 -20.23
N GLU A 169 -20.69 7.28 -21.37
CA GLU A 169 -19.32 6.93 -21.72
C GLU A 169 -18.39 8.15 -21.56
N GLY A 170 -17.27 7.94 -20.87
CA GLY A 170 -16.29 8.98 -20.56
C GLY A 170 -16.47 9.66 -19.20
N ASP A 171 -17.63 9.52 -18.55
CA ASP A 171 -17.86 10.08 -17.21
C ASP A 171 -16.87 9.51 -16.19
N CYS A 172 -16.41 10.38 -15.28
CA CYS A 172 -15.53 9.99 -14.17
C CYS A 172 -16.33 9.91 -12.88
N VAL A 173 -16.28 8.76 -12.22
CA VAL A 173 -16.91 8.51 -10.93
C VAL A 173 -15.84 8.53 -9.86
N TRP A 174 -15.96 9.43 -8.88
CA TRP A 174 -15.05 9.51 -7.74
C TRP A 174 -15.69 8.87 -6.52
N ILE A 175 -15.02 7.85 -6.01
CA ILE A 175 -15.42 7.10 -4.82
C ILE A 175 -14.67 7.69 -3.62
N PRO A 176 -15.40 8.25 -2.63
CA PRO A 176 -14.79 8.92 -1.49
C PRO A 176 -14.33 7.91 -0.43
N ALA A 177 -13.26 7.16 -0.73
CA ALA A 177 -12.73 6.13 0.17
C ALA A 177 -12.40 6.66 1.58
N GLY A 178 -11.73 7.80 1.68
CA GLY A 178 -11.39 8.42 2.97
C GLY A 178 -12.63 8.73 3.83
N PRO A 179 -13.63 9.44 3.28
CA PRO A 179 -14.91 9.63 3.98
C PRO A 179 -15.63 8.33 4.35
N ILE A 180 -15.66 7.32 3.47
CA ILE A 180 -16.25 6.00 3.77
C ILE A 180 -15.54 5.33 4.95
N HIS A 181 -14.20 5.42 5.01
CA HIS A 181 -13.38 4.87 6.10
C HIS A 181 -13.65 5.54 7.45
N HIS A 182 -14.25 6.74 7.44
CA HIS A 182 -14.61 7.50 8.63
C HIS A 182 -16.12 7.60 8.86
N ASP A 183 -16.95 6.90 8.08
CA ASP A 183 -18.40 6.90 8.25
C ASP A 183 -18.79 6.02 9.45
N PRO A 184 -19.44 6.57 10.50
CA PRO A 184 -19.92 5.81 11.65
C PRO A 184 -20.88 4.66 11.30
N LYS A 185 -21.54 4.70 10.14
CA LYS A 185 -22.40 3.61 9.65
C LYS A 185 -21.62 2.34 9.36
N HIS A 186 -20.35 2.47 8.94
CA HIS A 186 -19.46 1.34 8.64
C HIS A 186 -18.46 1.10 9.78
N TYR A 187 -18.03 2.16 10.46
CA TYR A 187 -17.01 2.11 11.50
C TYR A 187 -17.49 2.83 12.76
N PRO A 188 -18.13 2.13 13.71
CA PRO A 188 -18.49 2.71 14.99
C PRO A 188 -17.28 3.32 15.69
N ASN A 189 -17.43 4.53 16.22
CA ASN A 189 -16.33 5.35 16.76
C ASN A 189 -15.16 5.47 15.77
N PRO A 190 -15.36 6.08 14.59
CA PRO A 190 -14.41 6.02 13.48
C PRO A 190 -13.07 6.71 13.76
N GLN A 191 -13.00 7.56 14.78
CA GLN A 191 -11.77 8.25 15.20
C GLN A 191 -10.95 7.44 16.22
N LYS A 192 -11.52 6.36 16.79
CA LYS A 192 -10.80 5.47 17.71
C LYS A 192 -9.98 4.49 16.89
N PHE A 193 -8.68 4.42 17.17
CA PHE A 193 -7.81 3.35 16.68
C PHE A 193 -8.19 2.03 17.37
N ASP A 194 -8.84 1.14 16.63
CA ASP A 194 -9.40 -0.10 17.18
C ASP A 194 -9.18 -1.27 16.20
N PRO A 195 -8.03 -1.96 16.26
CA PRO A 195 -7.74 -3.12 15.42
C PRO A 195 -8.69 -4.29 15.65
N ASP A 196 -9.29 -4.40 16.84
CA ASP A 196 -10.22 -5.49 17.20
C ASP A 196 -11.52 -5.42 16.37
N ARG A 197 -11.80 -4.29 15.69
CA ARG A 197 -12.96 -4.16 14.78
C ARG A 197 -12.85 -5.06 13.54
N PHE A 198 -11.67 -5.58 13.22
CA PHE A 198 -11.45 -6.41 12.05
C PHE A 198 -11.43 -7.89 12.41
N GLY A 199 -12.36 -8.64 11.81
CA GLY A 199 -12.29 -10.09 11.80
C GLY A 199 -11.36 -10.63 10.70
N LYS A 200 -11.49 -11.93 10.43
CA LYS A 200 -10.73 -12.62 9.37
C LYS A 200 -10.91 -11.98 7.99
N ASN A 201 -12.12 -11.52 7.67
CA ASN A 201 -12.43 -10.86 6.41
C ASN A 201 -12.55 -9.35 6.62
N LYS A 202 -11.83 -8.57 5.82
CA LYS A 202 -11.93 -7.11 5.84
C LYS A 202 -13.21 -6.66 5.12
N PRO A 203 -13.94 -5.65 5.64
CA PRO A 203 -15.21 -5.22 5.05
C PRO A 203 -14.98 -4.55 3.68
N PHE A 204 -15.97 -4.63 2.79
CA PHE A 204 -15.90 -3.99 1.46
C PHE A 204 -15.73 -2.45 1.52
N SER A 205 -16.19 -1.84 2.62
CA SER A 205 -15.97 -0.41 2.90
C SER A 205 -14.49 -0.08 3.14
N LEU A 206 -13.64 -1.07 3.46
CA LEU A 206 -12.20 -0.88 3.62
C LEU A 206 -11.51 -1.11 2.27
N MET A 207 -11.01 -0.02 1.70
CA MET A 207 -10.45 0.00 0.35
C MET A 207 -9.10 0.74 0.23
N PRO A 208 -8.13 0.51 1.14
CA PRO A 208 -6.85 1.21 1.12
C PRO A 208 -5.99 0.86 -0.11
N PHE A 209 -6.27 -0.29 -0.74
CA PHE A 209 -5.58 -0.78 -1.93
C PHE A 209 -6.44 -0.71 -3.19
N GLY A 210 -7.58 -0.02 -3.13
CA GLY A 210 -8.60 -0.05 -4.18
C GLY A 210 -9.30 -1.40 -4.31
N ILE A 211 -10.23 -1.50 -5.26
CA ILE A 211 -11.08 -2.68 -5.48
C ILE A 211 -11.17 -3.02 -6.97
N GLY A 212 -11.17 -4.32 -7.30
CA GLY A 212 -11.39 -4.82 -8.66
C GLY A 212 -10.11 -5.00 -9.47
N PRO A 213 -10.19 -5.12 -10.81
CA PRO A 213 -9.05 -5.52 -11.66
C PRO A 213 -7.87 -4.54 -11.68
N LYS A 214 -8.06 -3.34 -11.15
CA LYS A 214 -7.04 -2.28 -11.03
C LYS A 214 -6.73 -1.98 -9.56
N SER A 215 -7.02 -2.90 -8.64
CA SER A 215 -6.51 -2.84 -7.26
C SER A 215 -4.98 -2.88 -7.26
N CYS A 216 -4.39 -2.46 -6.14
CA CYS A 216 -2.94 -2.44 -5.97
C CYS A 216 -2.34 -3.83 -6.27
N LEU A 217 -1.40 -3.87 -7.21
CA LEU A 217 -0.67 -5.08 -7.57
C LEU A 217 0.27 -5.52 -6.42
N GLY A 218 0.75 -4.55 -5.63
CA GLY A 218 1.73 -4.74 -4.57
C GLY A 218 1.16 -5.11 -3.20
N VAL A 219 -0.14 -5.39 -3.05
CA VAL A 219 -0.77 -5.63 -1.73
C VAL A 219 0.02 -6.62 -0.87
N ARG A 220 0.32 -7.80 -1.43
CA ARG A 220 1.02 -8.86 -0.69
C ARG A 220 2.42 -8.46 -0.29
N PHE A 221 3.13 -7.76 -1.19
CA PHE A 221 4.48 -7.28 -0.93
C PHE A 221 4.50 -6.17 0.13
N ALA A 222 3.59 -5.20 0.01
CA ALA A 222 3.46 -4.09 0.96
C ALA A 222 3.07 -4.58 2.36
N MET A 223 2.13 -5.52 2.48
CA MET A 223 1.76 -6.10 3.77
C MET A 223 2.91 -6.88 4.39
N LEU A 224 3.63 -7.69 3.62
CA LEU A 224 4.80 -8.41 4.10
C LEU A 224 5.87 -7.45 4.61
N GLU A 225 6.21 -6.41 3.85
CA GLU A 225 7.21 -5.40 4.21
C GLU A 225 6.81 -4.63 5.47
N CYS A 226 5.54 -4.20 5.56
CA CYS A 226 5.03 -3.51 6.76
C CYS A 226 5.10 -4.40 8.00
N LYS A 227 4.65 -5.66 7.90
CA LYS A 227 4.68 -6.60 9.03
C LYS A 227 6.11 -6.88 9.46
N LEU A 228 6.98 -7.24 8.53
CA LEU A 228 8.38 -7.57 8.81
C LEU A 228 9.09 -6.43 9.56
N ILE A 229 8.95 -5.19 9.09
CA ILE A 229 9.61 -4.04 9.70
C ILE A 229 9.04 -3.75 11.08
N LEU A 230 7.70 -3.77 11.25
CA LEU A 230 7.10 -3.52 12.55
C LEU A 230 7.44 -4.62 13.56
N VAL A 231 7.46 -5.89 13.15
CA VAL A 231 7.85 -7.01 14.01
C VAL A 231 9.29 -6.85 14.46
N GLU A 232 10.23 -6.59 13.56
CA GLU A 232 11.64 -6.40 13.91
C GLU A 232 11.87 -5.24 14.90
N ILE A 233 11.12 -4.16 14.74
CA ILE A 233 11.14 -3.04 15.70
C ILE A 233 10.61 -3.49 17.07
N LEU A 234 9.42 -4.07 17.11
CA LEU A 234 8.72 -4.41 18.36
C LEU A 234 9.35 -5.59 19.11
N ARG A 235 10.08 -6.47 18.43
CA ARG A 235 10.91 -7.51 19.06
C ARG A 235 12.07 -6.94 19.87
N SER A 236 12.54 -5.75 19.49
CA SER A 236 13.76 -5.16 20.02
C SER A 236 13.49 -3.95 20.93
N PHE A 237 12.36 -3.27 20.73
CA PHE A 237 12.09 -1.98 21.35
C PHE A 237 10.61 -1.76 21.62
N ASP A 238 10.34 -1.04 22.70
CA ASP A 238 9.05 -0.41 22.91
C ASP A 238 9.01 0.95 22.21
N ILE A 239 7.96 1.19 21.42
CA ILE A 239 7.72 2.49 20.79
C ILE A 239 6.94 3.36 21.75
N VAL A 240 7.53 4.47 22.19
CA VAL A 240 6.90 5.40 23.14
C VAL A 240 6.84 6.83 22.61
N PRO A 241 5.80 7.60 22.98
CA PRO A 241 5.71 9.00 22.62
C PRO A 241 6.75 9.82 23.39
N VAL A 242 7.22 10.89 22.78
CA VAL A 242 8.10 11.89 23.38
C VAL A 242 7.40 13.25 23.45
N LYS A 243 8.00 14.21 24.15
CA LYS A 243 7.47 15.59 24.26
C LYS A 243 7.20 16.26 22.90
N LYS A 244 7.87 15.82 21.83
CA LYS A 244 7.70 16.34 20.45
C LYS A 244 6.64 15.58 19.64
N THR A 245 6.13 14.46 20.15
CA THR A 245 5.09 13.69 19.47
C THR A 245 3.82 14.53 19.42
N ILE A 246 3.31 14.75 18.22
CA ILE A 246 2.06 15.49 18.01
C ILE A 246 0.87 14.63 18.42
N SER A 247 -0.14 15.24 19.05
CA SER A 247 -1.34 14.54 19.53
C SER A 247 -2.29 14.10 18.41
N SER A 248 -2.08 14.61 17.19
CA SER A 248 -2.84 14.25 16.00
C SER A 248 -1.99 14.47 14.75
N LEU A 249 -2.01 13.53 13.81
CA LEU A 249 -1.38 13.72 12.50
C LEU A 249 -2.09 14.83 11.71
N PRO A 250 -1.35 15.62 10.90
CA PRO A 250 -1.96 16.60 10.02
C PRO A 250 -2.89 15.91 9.03
N THR A 251 -4.06 16.49 8.81
CA THR A 251 -5.05 15.91 7.90
C THR A 251 -4.67 16.21 6.44
N PHE A 252 -5.41 15.64 5.49
CA PHE A 252 -5.27 15.97 4.06
C PHE A 252 -5.43 17.47 3.75
N LYS A 253 -6.08 18.26 4.62
CA LYS A 253 -6.14 19.73 4.47
C LYS A 253 -4.77 20.40 4.63
N ASP A 254 -3.85 19.76 5.33
CA ASP A 254 -2.55 20.30 5.70
C ASP A 254 -1.41 19.74 4.84
N THR A 255 -1.71 18.88 3.87
CA THR A 255 -0.73 18.04 3.16
C THR A 255 -1.10 17.75 1.70
N SER A 256 -0.11 17.56 0.84
CA SER A 256 -0.31 17.00 -0.50
C SER A 256 -0.24 15.47 -0.42
N PHE A 257 -1.30 14.75 -0.77
CA PHE A 257 -1.36 13.27 -0.72
C PHE A 257 -1.22 12.65 0.69
N GLY A 258 -1.68 13.34 1.75
CA GLY A 258 -1.55 12.83 3.13
C GLY A 258 -0.12 12.91 3.70
N LEU A 259 0.85 13.38 2.92
CA LEU A 259 2.27 13.47 3.28
C LEU A 259 2.58 14.86 3.87
N SER A 260 2.73 14.91 5.19
CA SER A 260 3.16 16.12 5.92
C SER A 260 4.68 16.17 6.05
N ARG A 261 5.27 17.38 5.92
CA ARG A 261 6.69 17.65 6.28
C ARG A 261 6.94 17.73 7.79
N LYS A 262 5.91 17.71 8.64
CA LYS A 262 6.07 17.66 10.09
C LYS A 262 6.64 16.29 10.48
N THR A 263 7.83 16.29 11.04
CA THR A 263 8.55 15.09 11.47
C THR A 263 7.78 14.38 12.58
N LEU A 264 7.40 13.13 12.33
CA LEU A 264 6.97 12.24 13.39
C LEU A 264 8.18 11.91 14.26
N SER A 265 8.13 12.33 15.52
CA SER A 265 9.16 12.05 16.51
C SER A 265 8.61 11.05 17.51
N THR A 266 9.18 9.85 17.53
CA THR A 266 8.97 8.80 18.53
C THR A 266 10.33 8.42 19.12
N ASN A 267 10.37 7.75 20.27
CA ASN A 267 11.60 7.21 20.84
C ASN A 267 11.44 5.70 21.02
N PHE A 268 12.54 4.99 20.83
CA PHE A 268 12.64 3.55 21.08
C PHE A 268 13.26 3.38 22.48
N LYS A 269 12.60 2.62 23.35
CA LYS A 269 13.11 2.28 24.69
C LYS A 269 13.56 0.83 24.74
#